data_AF-A0A2U1S089-F1
#
_entry.id   AF-A0A2U1S089-F1
#
_cell.length_a   1.000
_cell.length_b   1.000
_cell.length_c   1.000
_cell.angle_alpha   90.00
_cell.angle_beta   90.00
_cell.angle_gamma   90.00
#
_symmetry.space_group_name_H-M   'P 1'
#
loop_
_entity.id
_entity.type
_entity.pdbx_description
1 polymer ?
#
loop_
_entity_poly.entity_id
_entity_poly.type
_entity_poly.pdbx_seq_one_letter_code
_entity_poly.pdbx_strand_id
1 'polypeptide(L)'
;MKRMRCGSMLAISLMITFAMAAGCAHVEAPDKVSAQAKPDSLGIQNGSTVQLEYRLSDDKGKVLDTNEGGDPLVYTHGQGQIIPGLEKALSGLRVGDIKHVVVSPDEAYGPIRPDAFVEVPKERVPEKSRIVGAHLVAQGQDGQTRHAFVKEIKEKTILLDTNHPLAGKILTFDVRVVGVDPAKNQ
;
A
#
# COMPACT_ATOMS: atom_id res chain seq x y z
N MET A 1 58.58 -68.97 -19.14
CA MET A 1 59.81 -68.89 -19.96
C MET A 1 59.70 -69.80 -21.18
N LYS A 2 59.56 -69.23 -22.40
CA LYS A 2 59.83 -69.74 -23.77
C LYS A 2 58.94 -68.97 -24.75
N ARG A 3 59.44 -67.88 -25.35
CA ARG A 3 60.11 -67.79 -26.68
C ARG A 3 59.22 -68.13 -27.89
N MET A 4 58.77 -67.05 -28.56
CA MET A 4 58.95 -66.71 -29.99
C MET A 4 58.50 -67.68 -31.10
N ARG A 5 57.63 -67.16 -31.99
CA ARG A 5 57.71 -67.11 -33.49
C ARG A 5 56.48 -66.32 -34.00
N CYS A 6 56.58 -65.14 -34.62
CA CYS A 6 57.09 -64.75 -35.95
C CYS A 6 56.09 -64.99 -37.10
N GLY A 7 55.60 -63.88 -37.69
CA GLY A 7 55.24 -63.73 -39.12
C GLY A 7 53.78 -63.97 -39.54
N SER A 8 53.03 -62.91 -39.89
CA SER A 8 52.92 -62.43 -41.28
C SER A 8 51.85 -61.34 -41.44
N MET A 9 52.23 -60.34 -42.23
CA MET A 9 51.46 -59.27 -42.89
C MET A 9 50.09 -59.71 -43.44
N LEU A 10 49.04 -58.92 -43.18
CA LEU A 10 48.27 -58.24 -44.24
C LEU A 10 47.39 -57.13 -43.64
N ALA A 11 47.53 -55.93 -44.20
CA ALA A 11 46.79 -54.73 -43.83
C ALA A 11 45.37 -54.75 -44.38
N ILE A 12 44.36 -54.42 -43.55
CA ILE A 12 43.13 -53.78 -44.02
C ILE A 12 42.70 -52.75 -42.97
N SER A 13 42.77 -51.49 -43.38
CA SER A 13 42.27 -50.31 -42.68
C SER A 13 40.73 -50.30 -42.74
N LEU A 14 40.07 -50.19 -41.60
CA LEU A 14 38.74 -49.58 -41.53
C LEU A 14 38.50 -48.98 -40.13
N MET A 15 38.40 -47.66 -40.10
CA MET A 15 38.14 -46.85 -38.91
C MET A 15 36.74 -47.11 -38.34
N ILE A 16 36.71 -47.49 -37.05
CA ILE A 16 35.93 -46.92 -35.92
C ILE A 16 34.74 -46.03 -36.37
N THR A 17 33.48 -46.30 -36.01
CA THR A 17 32.94 -45.95 -34.68
C THR A 17 31.58 -46.57 -34.38
N PHE A 18 31.47 -47.02 -33.14
CA PHE A 18 30.30 -47.50 -32.42
C PHE A 18 29.34 -46.33 -32.13
N ALA A 19 28.07 -46.39 -32.54
CA ALA A 19 27.03 -45.47 -32.13
C ALA A 19 25.85 -46.26 -31.53
N MET A 20 25.70 -46.12 -30.22
CA MET A 20 24.63 -46.68 -29.40
C MET A 20 23.39 -45.77 -29.42
N ALA A 21 22.25 -46.42 -29.59
CA ALA A 21 20.98 -46.25 -28.86
C ALA A 21 20.21 -44.90 -28.87
N ALA A 22 18.99 -45.01 -29.41
CA ALA A 22 17.69 -44.72 -28.80
C ALA A 22 17.23 -43.26 -28.52
N GLY A 23 16.09 -42.91 -29.13
CA GLY A 23 15.02 -42.16 -28.48
C GLY A 23 14.95 -40.66 -28.77
N CYS A 24 14.48 -40.26 -29.95
CA CYS A 24 13.98 -38.90 -30.17
C CYS A 24 12.48 -38.85 -29.85
N ALA A 25 12.14 -38.47 -28.63
CA ALA A 25 10.84 -37.90 -28.28
C ALA A 25 11.11 -36.75 -27.30
N HIS A 26 11.37 -35.56 -27.84
CA HIS A 26 11.44 -34.35 -27.05
C HIS A 26 10.07 -33.69 -27.09
N VAL A 27 9.33 -33.83 -25.99
CA VAL A 27 8.13 -33.04 -25.71
C VAL A 27 8.62 -31.66 -25.28
N GLU A 28 8.44 -30.65 -26.14
CA GLU A 28 8.61 -29.25 -25.74
C GLU A 28 7.48 -28.88 -24.77
N ALA A 29 7.85 -28.62 -23.51
CA ALA A 29 6.97 -28.00 -22.54
C ALA A 29 6.73 -26.53 -22.93
N PRO A 30 5.51 -25.98 -22.73
CA PRO A 30 5.25 -24.58 -23.02
C PRO A 30 6.09 -23.68 -22.12
N ASP A 31 6.71 -22.68 -22.76
CA ASP A 31 7.52 -21.63 -22.16
C ASP A 31 7.00 -21.18 -20.80
N LYS A 32 7.78 -21.45 -19.76
CA LYS A 32 7.65 -20.73 -18.49
C LYS A 32 7.95 -19.27 -18.81
N VAL A 33 6.90 -18.44 -18.80
CA VAL A 33 7.03 -16.99 -18.66
C VAL A 33 8.03 -16.72 -17.55
N SER A 34 9.20 -16.25 -17.97
CA SER A 34 10.28 -15.78 -17.12
C SER A 34 9.71 -14.71 -16.19
N ALA A 35 9.46 -15.09 -14.95
CA ALA A 35 9.35 -14.15 -13.85
C ALA A 35 10.74 -13.53 -13.70
N GLN A 36 10.96 -12.43 -14.42
CA GLN A 36 12.10 -11.55 -14.17
C GLN A 36 11.98 -11.07 -12.73
N ALA A 37 12.89 -11.52 -11.87
CA ALA A 37 13.07 -10.96 -10.54
C ALA A 37 13.37 -9.46 -10.69
N LYS A 38 12.45 -8.60 -10.20
CA LYS A 38 12.65 -7.15 -10.10
C LYS A 38 13.90 -6.86 -9.27
N PRO A 39 14.68 -5.83 -9.63
CA PRO A 39 15.95 -5.53 -9.00
C PRO A 39 15.72 -5.24 -7.52
N ASP A 40 16.56 -5.82 -6.65
CA ASP A 40 16.75 -5.55 -5.23
C ASP A 40 15.73 -4.58 -4.63
N SER A 41 14.65 -5.15 -4.10
CA SER A 41 13.54 -4.44 -3.48
C SER A 41 14.02 -3.67 -2.24
N LEU A 42 14.47 -2.44 -2.48
CA LEU A 42 14.76 -1.45 -1.45
C LEU A 42 13.51 -1.29 -0.58
N GLY A 43 13.70 -1.46 0.73
CA GLY A 43 12.65 -1.20 1.70
C GLY A 43 12.32 0.29 1.73
N ILE A 44 11.10 0.63 2.16
CA ILE A 44 10.67 2.01 2.34
C ILE A 44 11.59 2.72 3.34
N GLN A 45 12.17 3.85 2.92
CA GLN A 45 13.02 4.71 3.72
C GLN A 45 12.60 6.17 3.57
N ASN A 46 13.10 7.06 4.42
CA ASN A 46 12.81 8.50 4.29
C ASN A 46 13.21 9.01 2.91
N GLY A 47 12.30 9.76 2.29
CA GLY A 47 12.44 10.27 0.92
C GLY A 47 12.00 9.31 -0.18
N SER A 48 11.72 8.04 0.12
CA SER A 48 11.15 7.11 -0.86
C SER A 48 9.78 7.59 -1.33
N THR A 49 9.52 7.50 -2.64
CA THR A 49 8.16 7.62 -3.17
C THR A 49 7.50 6.25 -3.11
N VAL A 50 6.39 6.15 -2.38
CA VAL A 50 5.69 4.90 -2.11
C VAL A 50 4.33 4.94 -2.78
N GLN A 51 3.98 3.85 -3.44
CA GLN A 51 2.65 3.61 -4.00
C GLN A 51 1.95 2.54 -3.16
N LEU A 52 0.78 2.87 -2.65
CA LEU A 52 0.06 2.10 -1.65
C LEU A 52 -1.38 1.83 -2.11
N GLU A 53 -1.77 0.56 -2.07
CA GLU A 53 -3.18 0.20 -2.00
C GLU A 53 -3.54 0.01 -0.52
N TYR A 54 -4.69 0.51 -0.12
CA TYR A 54 -5.16 0.41 1.25
C TYR A 54 -6.68 0.26 1.31
N ARG A 55 -7.12 -0.36 2.41
CA ARG A 55 -8.49 -0.39 2.86
C ARG A 55 -8.53 0.07 4.31
N LEU A 56 -9.29 1.13 4.57
CA LEU A 56 -9.46 1.74 5.88
C LEU A 56 -10.80 1.32 6.47
N SER A 57 -10.77 0.79 7.69
CA SER A 57 -11.97 0.41 8.46
C SER A 57 -11.94 0.99 9.87
N ASP A 58 -13.12 1.17 10.47
CA ASP A 58 -13.23 1.47 11.90
C ASP A 58 -13.05 0.23 12.80
N ASP A 59 -13.14 0.41 14.11
CA ASP A 59 -13.07 -0.63 15.14
C ASP A 59 -14.17 -1.68 15.03
N LYS A 60 -15.23 -1.40 14.28
CA LYS A 60 -16.36 -2.31 14.03
C LYS A 60 -16.24 -3.02 12.68
N GLY A 61 -15.14 -2.82 11.96
CA GLY A 61 -14.88 -3.40 10.64
C GLY A 61 -15.68 -2.74 9.51
N LYS A 62 -16.36 -1.61 9.77
CA LYS A 62 -17.02 -0.84 8.72
C LYS A 62 -15.95 -0.16 7.88
N VAL A 63 -15.95 -0.43 6.57
CA VAL A 63 -15.06 0.26 5.63
C VAL A 63 -15.44 1.74 5.57
N LEU A 64 -14.44 2.59 5.83
CA LEU A 64 -14.57 4.04 5.78
C LEU A 64 -14.02 4.60 4.47
N ASP A 65 -12.93 4.02 3.96
CA ASP A 65 -12.30 4.42 2.71
C ASP A 65 -11.49 3.26 2.10
N THR A 66 -11.26 3.28 0.80
CA THR A 66 -10.43 2.29 0.09
C THR A 66 -10.05 2.81 -1.29
N ASN A 67 -8.85 2.44 -1.75
CA ASN A 67 -8.46 2.58 -3.15
C ASN A 67 -8.19 1.21 -3.83
N GLU A 68 -8.62 0.10 -3.21
CA GLU A 68 -8.52 -1.22 -3.84
C GLU A 68 -9.31 -1.24 -5.16
N GLY A 69 -8.62 -1.60 -6.25
CA GLY A 69 -9.20 -1.61 -7.60
C GLY A 69 -9.21 -0.24 -8.29
N GLY A 70 -8.68 0.81 -7.67
CA GLY A 70 -8.45 2.12 -8.27
C GLY A 70 -6.96 2.45 -8.39
N ASP A 71 -6.65 3.75 -8.49
CA ASP A 71 -5.26 4.22 -8.55
C ASP A 71 -4.58 4.12 -7.16
N PRO A 72 -3.31 3.68 -7.10
CA PRO A 72 -2.54 3.66 -5.85
C PRO A 72 -2.38 5.05 -5.24
N LEU A 73 -2.43 5.12 -3.91
CA LEU A 73 -2.07 6.31 -3.16
C LEU A 73 -0.56 6.50 -3.27
N VAL A 74 -0.14 7.63 -3.83
CA VAL A 74 1.27 7.98 -3.94
C VAL A 74 1.64 9.01 -2.88
N TYR A 75 2.65 8.71 -2.07
CA TYR A 75 3.18 9.64 -1.06
C TYR A 75 4.70 9.53 -0.95
N THR A 76 5.32 10.54 -0.34
CA THR A 76 6.75 10.57 -0.02
C THR A 76 6.94 10.25 1.46
N HIS A 77 7.70 9.20 1.75
CA HIS A 77 7.90 8.73 3.11
C HIS A 77 8.74 9.70 3.94
N GLY A 78 8.32 9.98 5.16
CA GLY A 78 8.97 10.90 6.09
C GLY A 78 8.65 12.37 5.85
N GLN A 79 7.67 12.67 4.98
CA GLN A 79 7.21 14.04 4.70
C GLN A 79 5.87 14.38 5.38
N GLY A 80 5.34 13.48 6.21
CA GLY A 80 4.09 13.71 6.94
C GLY A 80 2.87 13.87 6.03
N GLN A 81 2.90 13.27 4.83
CA GLN A 81 1.79 13.31 3.87
C GLN A 81 0.66 12.34 4.23
N ILE A 82 0.95 11.37 5.10
CA ILE A 82 -0.01 10.42 5.67
C ILE A 82 0.06 10.47 7.19
N ILE A 83 -0.90 9.82 7.86
CA ILE A 83 -0.94 9.81 9.32
C ILE A 83 0.32 9.15 9.92
N PRO A 84 0.87 9.68 11.04
CA PRO A 84 2.14 9.22 11.59
C PRO A 84 2.19 7.73 11.92
N GLY A 85 1.10 7.16 12.45
CA GLY A 85 1.07 5.74 12.81
C GLY A 85 1.15 4.82 11.60
N LEU A 86 0.53 5.22 10.49
CA LEU A 86 0.63 4.47 9.24
C LEU A 86 2.03 4.59 8.63
N GLU A 87 2.59 5.80 8.58
CA GLU A 87 3.96 6.02 8.05
C GLU A 87 4.99 5.19 8.82
N LYS A 88 4.97 5.22 10.16
CA LYS A 88 5.86 4.39 10.97
C LYS A 88 5.71 2.91 10.65
N ALA A 89 4.47 2.42 10.49
CA ALA A 89 4.22 1.02 10.22
C ALA A 89 4.69 0.56 8.82
N LEU A 90 4.78 1.47 7.85
CA LEU A 90 5.23 1.17 6.48
C LEU A 90 6.75 1.15 6.33
N SER A 91 7.49 1.71 7.29
CA SER A 91 8.96 1.78 7.24
C SER A 91 9.58 0.39 7.08
N GLY A 92 10.50 0.26 6.10
CA GLY A 92 11.21 -0.98 5.81
C GLY A 92 10.44 -2.02 5.00
N LEU A 93 9.14 -1.85 4.75
CA LEU A 93 8.38 -2.74 3.88
C LEU A 93 8.85 -2.63 2.43
N ARG A 94 8.63 -3.68 1.65
CA ARG A 94 9.04 -3.80 0.25
C ARG A 94 7.83 -3.92 -0.65
N VAL A 95 8.05 -3.72 -1.95
CA VAL A 95 7.03 -3.98 -2.96
C VAL A 95 6.52 -5.42 -2.85
N GLY A 96 5.20 -5.57 -2.79
CA GLY A 96 4.50 -6.84 -2.61
C GLY A 96 4.13 -7.14 -1.15
N ASP A 97 4.71 -6.44 -0.17
CA ASP A 97 4.37 -6.65 1.23
C ASP A 97 2.94 -6.20 1.51
N ILE A 98 2.23 -7.04 2.27
CA ILE A 98 0.90 -6.76 2.81
C ILE A 98 1.04 -6.65 4.32
N LYS A 99 0.41 -5.63 4.90
CA LYS A 99 0.43 -5.43 6.34
C LYS A 99 -0.94 -5.02 6.85
N HIS A 100 -1.27 -5.52 8.04
CA HIS A 100 -2.41 -5.05 8.81
C HIS A 100 -1.91 -4.10 9.89
N VAL A 101 -2.45 -2.89 9.94
CA VAL A 101 -1.99 -1.83 10.84
C VAL A 101 -3.18 -1.26 11.60
N VAL A 102 -3.13 -1.34 12.93
CA VAL A 102 -4.08 -0.67 13.81
C VAL A 102 -3.44 0.61 14.32
N VAL A 103 -4.08 1.75 14.08
CA VAL A 103 -3.59 3.08 14.44
C VAL A 103 -4.51 3.69 15.49
N SER A 104 -3.91 4.11 16.61
CA SER A 104 -4.63 4.83 17.67
C SER A 104 -5.05 6.22 17.21
N PRO A 105 -6.06 6.87 17.84
CA PRO A 105 -6.44 8.23 17.49
C PRO A 105 -5.26 9.20 17.51
N ASP A 106 -4.38 9.09 18.50
CA ASP A 106 -3.22 10.00 18.70
C ASP A 106 -2.19 9.90 17.57
N GLU A 107 -2.09 8.74 16.92
CA GLU A 107 -1.21 8.54 15.76
C GLU A 107 -1.94 8.63 14.41
N ALA A 108 -3.25 8.92 14.45
CA ALA A 108 -4.12 9.12 13.29
C ALA A 108 -4.52 10.60 13.14
N TYR A 109 -5.77 10.92 13.47
CA TYR A 109 -6.36 12.26 13.31
C TYR A 109 -6.54 13.00 14.64
N GLY A 110 -5.88 12.51 15.70
CA GLY A 110 -5.96 13.03 17.05
C GLY A 110 -7.22 12.60 17.81
N PRO A 111 -7.29 12.91 19.11
CA PRO A 111 -8.50 12.73 19.90
C PRO A 111 -9.59 13.71 19.48
N ILE A 112 -10.84 13.40 19.85
CA ILE A 112 -11.91 14.40 19.76
C ILE A 112 -11.59 15.55 20.71
N ARG A 113 -11.57 16.76 20.16
CA ARG A 113 -11.29 17.98 20.90
C ARG A 113 -12.60 18.60 21.38
N PRO A 114 -12.85 18.69 22.71
CA PRO A 114 -14.09 19.27 23.24
C PRO A 114 -14.26 20.75 22.87
N ASP A 115 -13.17 21.48 22.70
CA ASP A 115 -13.12 22.88 22.27
C ASP A 115 -13.39 23.08 20.77
N ALA A 116 -13.41 21.99 19.99
CA ALA A 116 -13.81 22.01 18.59
C ALA A 116 -15.33 21.84 18.38
N PHE A 117 -16.10 21.74 19.46
CA PHE A 117 -17.55 21.87 19.40
C PHE A 117 -17.96 23.34 19.55
N VAL A 118 -18.65 23.87 18.55
CA VAL A 118 -19.07 25.28 18.51
C VAL A 118 -20.57 25.35 18.45
N GLU A 119 -21.18 25.99 19.44
CA GLU A 119 -22.61 26.23 19.46
C GLU A 119 -22.94 27.55 18.75
N VAL A 120 -23.81 27.49 17.75
CA VAL A 120 -24.21 28.67 16.97
C VAL A 120 -25.73 28.87 17.00
N PRO A 121 -26.22 30.11 16.93
CA PRO A 121 -27.65 30.38 16.73
C PRO A 121 -28.16 29.73 15.45
N LYS A 122 -29.33 29.11 15.53
CA LYS A 122 -29.95 28.36 14.43
C LYS A 122 -30.15 29.21 13.18
N GLU A 123 -30.37 30.51 13.37
CA GLU A 123 -30.55 31.53 12.33
C GLU A 123 -29.30 31.72 11.46
N ARG A 124 -28.11 31.45 12.01
CA ARG A 124 -26.83 31.53 11.26
C ARG A 124 -26.58 30.32 10.36
N VAL A 125 -27.32 29.23 10.56
CA VAL A 125 -27.21 28.01 9.76
C VAL A 125 -28.35 28.00 8.74
N PRO A 126 -28.05 27.86 7.43
CA PRO A 126 -29.07 27.76 6.39
C PRO A 126 -30.07 26.63 6.69
N GLU A 127 -31.36 26.87 6.50
CA GLU A 127 -32.42 25.90 6.82
C GLU A 127 -32.19 24.53 6.18
N LYS A 128 -31.78 24.52 4.92
CA LYS A 128 -31.44 23.30 4.16
C LYS A 128 -30.31 22.46 4.77
N SER A 129 -29.49 23.05 5.63
CA SER A 129 -28.33 22.41 6.25
C SER A 129 -28.55 22.13 7.74
N ARG A 130 -29.74 22.40 8.29
CA ARG A 130 -30.11 22.04 9.67
C ARG A 130 -30.50 20.56 9.75
N ILE A 131 -29.57 19.69 9.40
CA ILE A 131 -29.73 18.23 9.40
C ILE A 131 -28.51 17.65 10.12
N VAL A 132 -28.71 16.76 11.08
CA VAL A 132 -27.60 16.10 11.78
C VAL A 132 -26.73 15.35 10.77
N GLY A 133 -25.41 15.55 10.87
CA GLY A 133 -24.41 15.03 9.93
C GLY A 133 -24.17 15.91 8.70
N ALA A 134 -24.95 16.99 8.50
CA ALA A 134 -24.72 17.89 7.37
C ALA A 134 -23.34 18.55 7.45
N HIS A 135 -22.63 18.58 6.33
CA HIS A 135 -21.38 19.29 6.18
C HIS A 135 -21.64 20.77 5.88
N LEU A 136 -20.97 21.63 6.64
CA LEU A 136 -21.01 23.06 6.53
C LEU A 136 -19.61 23.60 6.22
N VAL A 137 -19.58 24.57 5.33
CA VAL A 137 -18.40 25.37 5.03
C VAL A 137 -18.70 26.77 5.54
N ALA A 138 -17.98 27.19 6.56
CA ALA A 138 -18.15 28.49 7.21
C ALA A 138 -16.88 29.32 7.04
N GLN A 139 -17.02 30.62 6.83
CA GLN A 139 -15.88 31.53 6.85
C GLN A 139 -15.66 32.00 8.29
N GLY A 140 -14.46 31.77 8.81
CA GLY A 140 -14.01 32.29 10.10
C GLY A 140 -13.86 33.81 10.08
N GLN A 141 -13.78 34.41 11.27
CA GLN A 141 -13.57 35.86 11.41
C GLN A 141 -12.21 36.32 10.88
N ASP A 142 -11.25 35.39 10.81
CA ASP A 142 -9.94 35.52 10.19
C ASP A 142 -9.96 35.40 8.66
N GLY A 143 -11.14 35.24 8.06
CA GLY A 143 -11.31 35.03 6.62
C GLY A 143 -11.03 33.61 6.17
N GLN A 144 -10.61 32.71 7.06
CA GLN A 144 -10.28 31.32 6.71
C GLN A 144 -11.55 30.47 6.57
N THR A 145 -11.57 29.62 5.55
CA THR A 145 -12.64 28.64 5.40
C THR A 145 -12.46 27.52 6.42
N ARG A 146 -13.51 27.25 7.20
CA ARG A 146 -13.58 26.18 8.19
C ARG A 146 -14.67 25.19 7.81
N HIS A 147 -14.34 23.91 7.93
CA HIS A 147 -15.28 22.83 7.74
C HIS A 147 -15.88 22.43 9.10
N ALA A 148 -17.19 22.22 9.13
CA ALA A 148 -17.90 21.79 10.33
C ALA A 148 -19.00 20.81 9.97
N PHE A 149 -19.39 19.95 10.91
CA PHE A 149 -20.50 19.03 10.77
C PHE A 149 -21.56 19.34 11.81
N VAL A 150 -22.84 19.27 11.44
CA VAL A 150 -23.93 19.43 12.40
C VAL A 150 -23.97 18.21 13.32
N LYS A 151 -23.61 18.41 14.59
CA LYS A 151 -23.59 17.34 15.59
C LYS A 151 -24.97 17.13 16.21
N GLU A 152 -25.61 18.24 16.58
CA GLU A 152 -26.88 18.24 17.30
C GLU A 152 -27.67 19.50 16.98
N ILE A 153 -28.99 19.38 16.88
CA ILE A 153 -29.89 20.51 16.66
C ILE A 153 -30.74 20.67 17.92
N LYS A 154 -30.55 21.78 18.63
CA LYS A 154 -31.35 22.16 19.80
C LYS A 154 -32.48 23.08 19.38
N GLU A 155 -33.27 23.54 20.35
CA GLU A 155 -34.42 24.42 20.10
C GLU A 155 -34.00 25.74 19.43
N LYS A 156 -32.99 26.41 20.00
CA LYS A 156 -32.52 27.74 19.56
C LYS A 156 -31.13 27.74 18.92
N THR A 157 -30.37 26.67 19.13
CA THR A 157 -28.96 26.59 18.75
C THR A 157 -28.67 25.29 18.01
N ILE A 158 -27.56 25.27 17.29
CA ILE A 158 -27.03 24.09 16.63
C ILE A 158 -25.60 23.89 17.13
N LEU A 159 -25.30 22.68 17.58
CA LEU A 159 -23.96 22.26 17.94
C LEU A 159 -23.23 21.81 16.67
N LEU A 160 -22.14 22.48 16.34
CA LEU A 160 -21.27 22.17 15.23
C LEU A 160 -20.02 21.45 15.73
N ASP A 161 -19.57 20.44 15.01
CA ASP A 161 -18.34 19.71 15.26
C ASP A 161 -17.30 20.09 14.19
N THR A 162 -16.20 20.72 14.60
CA THR A 162 -15.10 21.09 13.72
C THR A 162 -13.90 20.14 13.87
N ASN A 163 -14.08 18.98 14.51
CA ASN A 163 -13.06 17.95 14.51
C ASN A 163 -12.92 17.33 13.11
N HIS A 164 -11.78 16.67 12.87
CA HIS A 164 -11.67 15.80 11.70
C HIS A 164 -12.73 14.69 11.79
N PRO A 165 -13.40 14.28 10.69
CA PRO A 165 -14.45 13.24 10.73
C PRO A 165 -14.01 11.90 11.35
N LEU A 166 -12.70 11.64 11.31
CA LEU A 166 -12.06 10.43 11.83
C LEU A 166 -11.35 10.64 13.19
N ALA A 167 -11.45 11.82 13.80
CA ALA A 167 -10.86 12.08 15.12
C ALA A 167 -11.49 11.19 16.20
N GLY A 168 -10.68 10.76 17.15
CA GLY A 168 -11.08 9.87 18.25
C GLY A 168 -11.39 8.42 17.84
N LYS A 169 -11.25 8.07 16.57
CA LYS A 169 -11.45 6.69 16.09
C LYS A 169 -10.15 5.90 16.11
N ILE A 170 -10.22 4.65 16.53
CA ILE A 170 -9.19 3.66 16.20
C ILE A 170 -9.40 3.27 14.75
N LEU A 171 -8.34 3.34 13.95
CA LEU A 171 -8.38 3.09 12.52
C LEU A 171 -7.60 1.83 12.19
N THR A 172 -8.18 1.00 11.34
CA THR A 172 -7.56 -0.25 10.88
C THR A 172 -7.27 -0.13 9.39
N PHE A 173 -6.01 -0.30 9.01
CA PHE A 173 -5.55 -0.27 7.63
C PHE A 173 -5.05 -1.65 7.20
N ASP A 174 -5.68 -2.21 6.18
CA ASP A 174 -5.10 -3.26 5.38
C ASP A 174 -4.34 -2.61 4.23
N VAL A 175 -3.03 -2.77 4.18
CA VAL A 175 -2.18 -2.10 3.18
C VAL A 175 -1.41 -3.10 2.33
N ARG A 176 -1.16 -2.71 1.09
CA ARG A 176 -0.32 -3.42 0.14
C ARG A 176 0.60 -2.43 -0.56
N VAL A 177 1.90 -2.64 -0.44
CA VAL A 177 2.91 -1.82 -1.10
C VAL A 177 3.00 -2.27 -2.56
N VAL A 178 2.57 -1.43 -3.49
CA VAL A 178 2.58 -1.79 -4.93
C VAL A 178 3.77 -1.21 -5.68
N GLY A 179 4.42 -0.19 -5.12
CA GLY A 179 5.61 0.43 -5.69
C GLY A 179 6.44 1.17 -4.65
N VAL A 180 7.76 1.14 -4.81
CA VAL A 180 8.71 1.91 -4.01
C VAL A 180 9.79 2.41 -4.95
N ASP A 181 9.86 3.73 -5.11
CA ASP A 181 10.98 4.40 -5.76
C ASP A 181 11.90 4.97 -4.66
N PRO A 182 13.22 4.70 -4.71
CA PRO A 182 14.14 5.19 -3.70
C PRO A 182 14.21 6.72 -3.69
N ALA A 183 14.61 7.26 -2.54
CA ALA A 183 14.85 8.69 -2.41
C ALA A 183 15.82 9.17 -3.48
N LYS A 184 15.41 10.20 -4.24
CA LYS A 184 16.30 10.88 -5.16
C LYS A 184 17.26 11.71 -4.32
N ASN A 185 18.47 11.21 -4.09
CA ASN A 185 19.54 12.01 -3.53
C ASN A 185 19.76 13.21 -4.48
N GLN A 186 19.45 14.42 -4.01
CA GLN A 186 19.89 15.67 -4.66
C GLN A 186 21.30 16.00 -4.20
#